data_AF-A0A5S4G4F3-F1
#
_entry.id   AF-A0A5S4G4F3-F1
#
_cell.length_a   1.000
_cell.length_b   1.000
_cell.length_c   1.000
_cell.angle_alpha   90.00
_cell.angle_beta   90.00
_cell.angle_gamma   90.00
#
_symmetry.space_group_name_H-M   'P 1'
#
loop_
_entity.id
_entity.type
_entity.pdbx_description
1 polymer ?
#
loop_
_entity_poly.entity_id
_entity_poly.type
_entity_poly.pdbx_seq_one_letter_code
_entity_poly.pdbx_strand_id
1 'polypeptide(L)'
;MTLVVAAALTGCGGGARTGKASVTVQVGRTHCGQGWSRSHAGTETLLVQNADRAAVDVAVVSGGEIFAELEDVGPGTTRPLHVSLKAGTYAVACRPADASSVMG
;
A
#
# COMPACT_ATOMS: atom_id res chain seq x y z
N MET A 1 -46.69 -26.51 -27.02
CA MET A 1 -45.52 -27.15 -26.38
C MET A 1 -45.11 -26.28 -25.19
N THR A 2 -45.55 -26.67 -24.00
CA THR A 2 -45.20 -26.01 -22.74
C THR A 2 -43.91 -26.61 -22.23
N LEU A 3 -42.88 -25.80 -21.99
CA LEU A 3 -41.68 -26.19 -21.25
C LEU A 3 -41.37 -25.08 -20.24
N VAL A 4 -41.75 -25.38 -19.00
CA VAL A 4 -41.18 -24.81 -17.78
C VAL A 4 -39.78 -25.39 -17.61
N VAL A 5 -38.81 -24.64 -17.06
CA VAL A 5 -37.95 -25.05 -15.92
C VAL A 5 -36.79 -24.08 -15.65
N ALA A 6 -36.69 -23.78 -14.35
CA ALA A 6 -35.57 -23.38 -13.48
C ALA A 6 -34.78 -22.10 -13.78
N ALA A 7 -35.07 -21.09 -12.95
CA ALA A 7 -34.08 -20.16 -12.45
C ALA A 7 -33.06 -20.88 -11.56
N ALA A 8 -31.77 -20.67 -11.83
CA ALA A 8 -30.71 -20.82 -10.84
C ALA A 8 -29.96 -19.48 -10.79
N LEU A 9 -30.22 -18.71 -9.73
CA LEU A 9 -29.43 -17.54 -9.38
C LEU A 9 -28.04 -18.04 -8.97
N THR A 10 -27.08 -18.01 -9.87
CA THR A 10 -25.66 -18.11 -9.51
C THR A 10 -25.24 -16.78 -8.89
N GLY A 11 -25.61 -16.61 -7.62
CA GLY A 11 -25.04 -15.58 -6.76
C GLY A 11 -23.56 -15.87 -6.61
N CYS A 12 -22.73 -15.20 -7.42
CA CYS A 12 -21.30 -15.14 -7.17
C CYS A 12 -21.13 -14.33 -5.87
N GLY A 13 -21.12 -15.04 -4.74
CA GLY A 13 -20.72 -14.51 -3.45
C GLY A 13 -19.24 -14.15 -3.54
N GLY A 14 -18.94 -13.00 -4.13
CA GLY A 14 -17.65 -12.35 -3.99
C GLY A 14 -17.48 -12.07 -2.51
N GLY A 15 -16.69 -12.91 -1.84
CA GLY A 15 -16.40 -12.77 -0.43
C GLY A 15 -15.97 -11.34 -0.16
N ALA A 16 -16.79 -10.62 0.58
CA ALA A 16 -16.40 -9.35 1.17
C ALA A 16 -15.22 -9.68 2.08
N ARG A 17 -14.01 -9.51 1.57
CA ARG A 17 -12.82 -9.48 2.41
C ARG A 17 -13.10 -8.35 3.38
N THR A 18 -13.35 -8.66 4.64
CA THR A 18 -13.25 -7.74 5.76
C THR A 18 -11.77 -7.37 5.99
N GLY A 19 -11.04 -7.11 4.92
CA GLY A 19 -9.71 -6.55 4.93
C GLY A 19 -9.84 -5.06 5.14
N LYS A 20 -9.01 -4.50 6.02
CA LYS A 20 -8.90 -3.05 6.18
C LYS A 20 -8.76 -2.41 4.81
N ALA A 21 -9.45 -1.29 4.58
CA ALA A 21 -9.37 -0.56 3.32
C ALA A 21 -7.90 -0.25 3.01
N SER A 22 -7.45 -0.55 1.80
CA SER A 22 -6.09 -0.23 1.38
C SER A 22 -5.91 1.29 1.34
N VAL A 23 -4.77 1.78 1.84
CA VAL A 23 -4.45 3.21 1.88
C VAL A 23 -3.41 3.52 0.81
N THR A 24 -3.67 4.51 -0.05
CA THR A 24 -2.68 4.95 -1.03
C THR A 24 -1.64 5.85 -0.39
N VAL A 25 -0.37 5.57 -0.68
CA VAL A 25 0.78 6.32 -0.16
C VAL A 25 1.63 6.76 -1.34
N GLN A 26 1.78 8.07 -1.51
CA GLN A 26 2.69 8.60 -2.50
C GLN A 26 4.14 8.44 -2.01
N VAL A 27 5.02 8.13 -2.94
CA VAL A 27 6.46 8.07 -2.70
C VAL A 27 7.20 8.82 -3.80
N GLY A 28 8.41 9.27 -3.46
CA GLY A 28 9.20 10.18 -4.27
C GLY A 28 9.80 11.27 -3.43
N ARG A 29 10.66 12.09 -4.04
CA ARG A 29 11.43 13.11 -3.33
C ARG A 29 10.56 14.16 -2.62
N THR A 30 9.44 14.53 -3.23
CA THR A 30 8.56 15.63 -2.77
C THR A 30 7.28 15.16 -2.09
N HIS A 31 6.93 13.88 -2.24
CA HIS A 31 5.63 13.35 -1.81
C HIS A 31 5.74 12.14 -0.88
N CYS A 32 6.94 11.88 -0.33
CA CYS A 32 7.17 10.74 0.55
C CYS A 32 6.14 10.69 1.70
N GLY A 33 5.45 9.56 1.82
CA GLY A 33 4.47 9.32 2.90
C GLY A 33 3.11 10.01 2.74
N GLN A 34 2.92 10.85 1.71
CA GLN A 34 1.65 11.57 1.53
C GLN A 34 0.49 10.58 1.31
N GLY A 35 -0.62 10.80 2.01
CA GLY A 35 -1.79 9.91 2.00
C GLY A 35 -1.85 8.93 3.18
N TRP A 36 -0.75 8.74 3.92
CA TRP A 36 -0.72 7.89 5.12
C TRP A 36 -0.42 8.69 6.39
N SER A 37 -1.41 9.46 6.85
CA SER A 37 -1.27 10.33 8.03
C SER A 37 -1.46 9.60 9.37
N ARG A 38 -1.96 8.36 9.35
CA ARG A 38 -2.15 7.53 10.55
C ARG A 38 -1.90 6.06 10.23
N SER A 39 -0.97 5.47 10.98
CA SER A 39 -0.79 4.03 11.06
C SER A 39 -1.87 3.38 11.93
N HIS A 40 -2.30 2.18 11.57
CA HIS A 40 -3.24 1.39 12.36
C HIS A 40 -2.55 0.14 12.92
N ALA A 41 -2.74 -0.13 14.21
CA ALA A 41 -2.26 -1.39 14.79
C ALA A 41 -2.92 -2.60 14.09
N GLY A 42 -2.14 -3.67 13.92
CA GLY A 42 -2.47 -4.85 13.15
C GLY A 42 -1.91 -4.80 11.73
N THR A 43 -2.42 -5.68 10.86
CA THR A 43 -2.01 -5.72 9.45
C THR A 43 -2.79 -4.72 8.63
N GLU A 44 -2.09 -3.95 7.79
CA GLU A 44 -2.67 -3.08 6.77
C GLU A 44 -1.89 -3.21 5.44
N THR A 45 -2.53 -2.81 4.34
CA THR A 45 -1.92 -2.80 3.01
C THR A 45 -1.84 -1.37 2.52
N LEU A 46 -0.61 -0.92 2.26
CA LEU A 46 -0.31 0.37 1.66
C LEU A 46 -0.20 0.18 0.14
N LEU A 47 -0.94 0.96 -0.64
CA LEU A 47 -0.76 1.05 -2.10
C LEU A 47 0.28 2.13 -2.36
N VAL A 48 1.54 1.70 -2.46
CA VAL A 48 2.69 2.57 -2.67
C VAL A 48 2.69 3.02 -4.13
N GLN A 49 2.40 4.29 -4.38
CA GLN A 49 2.35 4.90 -5.70
C GLN A 49 3.57 5.79 -5.91
N ASN A 50 4.42 5.43 -6.88
CA ASN A 50 5.56 6.26 -7.27
C ASN A 50 5.14 7.17 -8.43
N ALA A 51 4.92 8.44 -8.13
CA ALA A 51 4.65 9.48 -9.13
C ALA A 51 5.92 10.23 -9.58
N ASP A 52 7.08 9.87 -9.03
CA ASP A 52 8.38 10.46 -9.40
C ASP A 52 8.90 9.88 -10.73
N ARG A 53 9.95 10.50 -11.28
CA ARG A 53 10.58 10.09 -12.55
C ARG A 53 11.66 9.03 -12.38
N ALA A 54 12.13 8.81 -11.16
CA ALA A 54 13.14 7.82 -10.81
C ALA A 54 12.53 6.66 -10.00
N ALA A 55 13.23 5.53 -9.94
CA ALA A 55 12.88 4.45 -9.03
C ALA A 55 13.11 4.90 -7.57
N VAL A 56 12.29 4.39 -6.66
CA VAL A 56 12.33 4.74 -5.24
C VAL A 56 12.30 3.47 -4.40
N ASP A 57 13.24 3.36 -3.47
CA ASP A 57 13.18 2.36 -2.40
C ASP A 57 12.35 2.94 -1.25
N VAL A 58 11.43 2.15 -0.71
CA VAL A 58 10.44 2.59 0.27
C VAL A 58 10.53 1.70 1.49
N ALA A 59 10.60 2.29 2.68
CA ALA A 59 10.55 1.57 3.94
C ALA A 59 9.55 2.22 4.90
N VAL A 60 8.86 1.40 5.70
CA VAL A 60 8.11 1.85 6.88
C VAL A 60 9.00 1.67 8.10
N VAL A 61 9.27 2.76 8.82
CA VAL A 61 10.26 2.78 9.90
C VAL A 61 9.73 3.35 11.21
N SER A 62 10.29 2.88 12.32
CA SER A 62 10.10 3.48 13.65
C SER A 62 11.33 3.22 14.51
N GLY A 63 11.85 4.25 15.19
CA GLY A 63 12.99 4.10 16.11
C GLY A 63 14.28 3.54 15.47
N GLY A 64 14.44 3.63 14.15
CA GLY A 64 15.58 3.06 13.40
C GLY A 64 15.38 1.62 12.91
N GLU A 65 14.23 1.00 13.19
CA GLU A 65 13.87 -0.33 12.69
C GLU A 65 13.00 -0.22 11.42
N ILE A 66 13.18 -1.17 10.49
CA ILE A 66 12.37 -1.33 9.27
C ILE A 66 11.30 -2.41 9.53
N PHE A 67 10.03 -2.05 9.32
CA PHE A 67 8.88 -2.93 9.53
C PHE A 67 8.36 -3.56 8.24
N ALA A 68 8.63 -2.91 7.11
CA ALA A 68 8.31 -3.40 5.77
C ALA A 68 9.04 -2.56 4.73
N GLU A 69 9.31 -3.13 3.56
CA GLU A 69 9.99 -2.44 2.48
C GLU A 69 9.54 -2.87 1.08
N LEU A 70 9.75 -1.98 0.12
CA LEU A 70 9.73 -2.25 -1.31
C LEU A 70 10.95 -1.61 -1.95
N GLU A 71 11.77 -2.41 -2.62
CA GLU A 71 12.91 -1.93 -3.41
C GLU A 71 12.50 -1.73 -4.87
N ASP A 72 13.17 -0.78 -5.54
CA ASP A 72 13.03 -0.43 -6.95
C ASP A 72 11.56 -0.24 -7.39
N VAL A 73 10.78 0.53 -6.61
CA VAL A 73 9.43 0.92 -7.06
C VAL A 73 9.57 1.84 -8.26
N GLY A 74 9.33 1.31 -9.45
CA GLY A 74 9.55 2.01 -10.72
C GLY A 74 8.64 3.24 -10.91
N PRO A 75 9.05 4.21 -11.74
CA PRO A 75 8.25 5.40 -12.08
C PRO A 75 6.85 5.04 -12.60
N GLY A 76 5.82 5.75 -12.13
CA GLY A 76 4.44 5.58 -12.58
C GLY A 76 3.77 4.28 -12.14
N THR A 77 4.39 3.51 -11.24
CA THR A 77 3.85 2.24 -10.76
C THR A 77 3.09 2.40 -9.45
N THR A 78 2.24 1.42 -9.14
CA THR A 78 1.67 1.23 -7.82
C THR A 78 1.92 -0.20 -7.37
N ARG A 79 2.50 -0.37 -6.17
CA ARG A 79 2.83 -1.68 -5.61
C ARG A 79 2.23 -1.82 -4.21
N PRO A 80 1.61 -2.97 -3.88
CA PRO A 80 1.13 -3.21 -2.53
C PRO A 80 2.31 -3.49 -1.59
N LEU A 81 2.31 -2.83 -0.44
CA LEU A 81 3.20 -3.10 0.69
C LEU A 81 2.35 -3.54 1.88
N HIS A 82 2.53 -4.79 2.31
CA HIS A 82 1.86 -5.32 3.49
C HIS A 82 2.70 -5.00 4.73
N VAL A 83 2.07 -4.40 5.73
CA VAL A 83 2.75 -4.01 6.98
C VAL A 83 2.00 -4.58 8.17
N SER A 84 2.73 -5.01 9.20
CA SER A 84 2.15 -5.47 10.46
C SER A 84 2.70 -4.64 11.61
N LEU A 85 1.86 -3.74 12.13
CA LEU A 85 2.29 -2.69 13.04
C LEU A 85 1.70 -2.89 14.43
N LYS A 86 2.48 -2.57 15.46
CA LYS A 86 1.96 -2.35 16.83
C LYS A 86 1.46 -0.90 16.95
N ALA A 87 0.75 -0.59 18.04
CA ALA A 87 0.46 0.79 18.37
C ALA A 87 1.76 1.58 18.51
N GLY A 88 1.87 2.71 17.80
CA GLY A 88 3.10 3.48 17.72
C GLY A 88 3.04 4.53 16.61
N THR A 89 4.15 5.22 16.43
CA THR A 89 4.35 6.21 15.36
C THR A 89 5.35 5.64 14.36
N TYR A 90 4.98 5.73 13.09
CA TYR A 90 5.79 5.23 11.97
C TYR A 90 5.93 6.36 10.94
N ALA A 91 7.01 6.31 10.20
CA ALA A 91 7.28 7.19 9.07
C ALA A 91 7.49 6.38 7.81
N VAL A 92 7.27 7.00 6.65
CA VAL A 92 7.71 6.44 5.36
C VAL A 92 9.05 7.05 5.03
N ALA A 93 10.05 6.20 4.84
CA ALA A 93 11.35 6.59 4.30
C ALA A 93 11.36 6.28 2.80
N CYS A 94 11.78 7.25 2.00
CA CYS A 94 11.95 7.11 0.56
C CYS A 94 13.42 7.36 0.21
N ARG A 95 14.03 6.44 -0.56
CA ARG A 95 15.37 6.60 -1.12
C ARG A 95 15.28 6.56 -2.65
N PRO A 96 15.18 7.72 -3.32
CA PRO A 96 15.27 7.79 -4.77
C PRO A 96 16.65 7.33 -5.25
N ALA A 97 16.72 6.62 -6.36
CA ALA A 97 17.98 6.09 -6.89
C ALA A 97 19.03 7.17 -7.23
N ASP A 98 18.58 8.41 -7.47
CA ASP A 98 19.38 9.56 -7.88
C ASP A 98 19.52 10.64 -6.78
N ALA A 99 19.08 10.36 -5.54
CA ALA A 99 19.08 11.35 -4.47
C ALA A 99 19.30 10.75 -3.07
N SER A 100 19.53 11.64 -2.09
CA SER A 100 19.55 11.26 -0.67
C SER A 100 18.15 10.89 -0.18
N SER A 101 18.10 10.03 0.84
CA SER A 101 16.84 9.61 1.47
C SER A 101 16.07 10.78 2.10
N VAL A 102 14.75 10.72 2.01
CA VAL A 102 13.80 11.66 2.62
C VAL A 102 12.77 10.91 3.45
N MET A 103 12.24 11.56 4.49
CA MET A 103 11.21 11.00 5.38
C MET A 103 9.93 11.82 5.29
N GLY A 104 8.78 11.16 5.45
CA GLY A 104 7.45 11.76 5.53
C GLY A 104 6.60 11.19 6.64
#